data_AF-A0A1J9P0J1-F1
#
_entry.id   AF-A0A1J9P0J1-F1
#
_cell.length_a   1.000
_cell.length_b   1.000
_cell.length_c   1.000
_cell.angle_alpha   90.00
_cell.angle_beta   90.00
_cell.angle_gamma   90.00
#
_symmetry.space_group_name_H-M   'P 1'
#
loop_
_entity.id
_entity.type
_entity.pdbx_description
1 polymer ?
#
loop_
_entity_poly.entity_id
_entity_poly.type
_entity_poly.pdbx_seq_one_letter_code
_entity_poly.pdbx_strand_id
1 'polypeptide(L)'
;MFVFRAEDLPRDPVFPADLKQLGYFINDHDQIKKISNPEEDFVFKINTNDRYNEMQKEAMNTCIRQIVTSRLFNLGLETLRLPIGAAANSQHVPILTSPAFQSQSRLIVVFGDPTQDLGIWAYRVIGKKGINIGSAVDFATAVVGDSSSLRGSKYQTTSTNVTNASENQDLKQSQDTRSNARAATGLVLTNPGQLVWYCGKEQAISLPMWHALPRRSAVEPPMRMTLRNKIPGNETWQDHITYVFEEVLGRLAMPDVKIDVIGLAEGGLGVVRYLAEHCTFN
;
A
#
# COMPACT_ATOMS: atom_id res chain seq x y z
N MET A 1 11.63 25.73 39.11
CA MET A 1 11.25 25.08 37.84
C MET A 1 9.99 25.79 37.34
N PHE A 2 10.05 26.47 36.19
CA PHE A 2 8.86 27.10 35.61
C PHE A 2 8.00 26.00 34.96
N VAL A 3 6.78 25.81 35.47
CA VAL A 3 5.80 24.89 34.89
C VAL A 3 4.78 25.75 34.16
N PHE A 4 4.75 25.66 32.83
CA PHE A 4 3.70 26.32 32.04
C PHE A 4 2.35 25.70 32.36
N ARG A 5 1.30 26.52 32.45
CA ARG A 5 -0.07 25.99 32.58
C ARG A 5 -0.50 25.41 31.25
N ALA A 6 -1.42 24.44 31.28
CA ALA A 6 -1.92 23.79 30.07
C ALA A 6 -2.54 24.79 29.07
N GLU A 7 -3.14 25.86 29.57
CA GLU A 7 -3.72 26.97 28.79
C GLU A 7 -2.68 27.82 28.05
N ASP A 8 -1.45 27.87 28.55
CA ASP A 8 -0.34 28.62 27.96
C ASP A 8 0.45 27.79 26.92
N LEU A 9 0.13 26.50 26.77
CA LEU A 9 0.81 25.62 25.82
C LEU A 9 0.27 25.82 24.40
N PRO A 10 1.13 25.76 23.37
CA PRO A 10 0.68 25.86 21.99
C PRO A 10 -0.29 24.72 21.67
N ARG A 11 -1.41 25.05 21.03
CA ARG A 11 -2.37 24.04 20.55
C ARG A 11 -1.71 23.11 19.54
N ASP A 12 -2.16 21.86 19.53
CA ASP A 12 -1.70 20.89 18.54
C ASP A 12 -2.18 21.32 17.14
N PRO A 13 -1.28 21.42 16.14
CA PRO A 13 -1.66 21.87 14.81
C PRO A 13 -2.54 20.83 14.11
N VAL A 14 -3.58 21.32 13.44
CA VAL A 14 -4.53 20.48 12.72
C VAL A 14 -4.44 20.82 11.24
N PHE A 15 -4.20 19.78 10.43
CA PHE A 15 -4.20 19.88 8.97
C PHE A 15 -5.29 18.93 8.44
N PRO A 16 -6.19 19.41 7.57
CA PRO A 16 -7.19 18.55 6.96
C PRO A 16 -6.52 17.55 6.02
N ALA A 17 -6.93 16.28 6.06
CA ALA A 17 -6.50 15.27 5.11
C ALA A 17 -7.23 15.41 3.77
N ASP A 18 -7.11 16.58 3.14
CA ASP A 18 -7.66 16.90 1.82
C ASP A 18 -6.61 17.67 1.01
N LEU A 19 -6.25 17.17 -0.17
CA LEU A 19 -5.18 17.75 -0.98
C LEU A 19 -5.41 19.24 -1.29
N LYS A 20 -6.64 19.61 -1.66
CA LYS A 20 -6.95 20.99 -2.04
C LYS A 20 -6.86 21.92 -0.84
N GLN A 21 -7.36 21.49 0.32
CA GLN A 21 -7.26 22.25 1.56
C GLN A 21 -5.81 22.34 2.08
N LEU A 22 -4.97 21.36 1.77
CA LEU A 22 -3.52 21.43 2.00
C LEU A 22 -2.79 22.34 1.01
N GLY A 23 -3.48 22.84 -0.03
CA GLY A 23 -2.90 23.69 -1.06
C GLY A 23 -2.21 22.93 -2.19
N TYR A 24 -2.59 21.68 -2.45
CA TYR A 24 -2.02 20.82 -3.48
C TYR A 24 -3.08 20.24 -4.43
N PHE A 25 -2.63 19.83 -5.61
CA PHE A 25 -3.42 19.10 -6.60
C PHE A 25 -2.55 18.04 -7.28
N ILE A 26 -3.19 17.10 -7.98
CA ILE A 26 -2.52 16.10 -8.81
C ILE A 26 -2.58 16.59 -10.25
N ASN A 27 -1.43 16.72 -10.91
CA ASN A 27 -1.36 17.12 -12.32
C ASN A 27 -1.55 15.91 -13.28
N ASP A 28 -1.54 16.17 -14.59
CA ASP A 28 -1.71 15.12 -15.61
C ASP A 28 -0.57 14.09 -15.65
N HIS A 29 0.56 14.38 -15.01
CA HIS A 29 1.71 13.48 -14.88
C HIS A 29 1.68 12.67 -13.57
N ASP A 30 0.55 12.68 -12.85
CA ASP A 30 0.35 11.99 -11.57
C ASP A 30 1.25 12.51 -10.43
N GLN A 31 1.69 13.76 -10.50
CA GLN A 31 2.52 14.40 -9.49
C GLN A 31 1.71 15.32 -8.59
N ILE A 32 2.07 15.33 -7.31
CA ILE A 32 1.48 16.23 -6.31
C ILE A 32 2.20 17.57 -6.38
N LYS A 33 1.49 18.60 -6.83
CA LYS A 33 2.02 19.96 -7.03
C LYS A 33 1.24 20.98 -6.22
N LYS A 34 1.91 22.07 -5.83
CA LYS A 34 1.30 23.14 -5.05
C LYS A 34 0.37 23.97 -5.94
N ILE A 35 -0.82 24.30 -5.45
CA ILE A 35 -1.81 25.12 -6.17
C ILE A 35 -1.28 26.53 -6.43
N SER A 36 -0.57 27.12 -5.46
CA SER A 36 -0.04 28.48 -5.60
C SER A 36 1.16 28.58 -6.55
N ASN A 37 1.90 27.48 -6.74
CA ASN A 37 3.07 27.40 -7.61
C ASN A 37 3.22 25.97 -8.15
N PRO A 38 2.67 25.66 -9.35
CA PRO A 38 2.64 24.31 -9.90
C PRO A 38 3.99 23.63 -10.13
N GLU A 39 5.09 24.38 -10.11
CA GLU A 39 6.45 23.82 -10.21
C GLU A 39 6.93 23.23 -8.88
N GLU A 40 6.42 23.72 -7.74
CA GLU A 40 6.82 23.28 -6.41
C GLU A 40 6.18 21.94 -6.00
N ASP A 41 7.03 21.04 -5.51
CA ASP A 41 6.65 19.80 -4.85
C ASP A 41 6.15 20.06 -3.41
N PHE A 42 5.82 18.98 -2.69
CA PHE A 42 5.51 19.05 -1.25
C PHE A 42 6.65 19.65 -0.42
N VAL A 43 6.33 20.70 0.34
CA VAL A 43 7.26 21.35 1.27
C VAL A 43 7.03 20.83 2.68
N PHE A 44 7.98 20.04 3.19
CA PHE A 44 7.90 19.48 4.55
C PHE A 44 8.17 20.51 5.66
N LYS A 45 9.23 21.32 5.51
CA LYS A 45 9.66 22.27 6.55
C LYS A 45 8.95 23.61 6.38
N ILE A 46 7.75 23.73 6.97
CA ILE A 46 6.96 24.97 6.97
C ILE A 46 7.08 25.76 8.27
N ASN A 47 7.56 25.13 9.35
CA ASN A 47 7.67 25.73 10.67
C ASN A 47 8.93 25.25 11.40
N THR A 48 9.46 26.06 12.31
CA THR A 48 10.57 25.68 13.18
C THR A 48 10.18 24.56 14.16
N ASN A 49 8.93 24.56 14.63
CA ASN A 49 8.38 23.49 15.46
C ASN A 49 8.09 22.25 14.61
N ASP A 50 8.81 21.16 14.88
CA ASP A 50 8.70 19.92 14.12
C ASP A 50 7.30 19.30 14.16
N ARG A 51 6.51 19.55 15.20
CA ARG A 51 5.14 19.05 15.29
C ARG A 51 4.27 19.53 14.13
N TYR A 52 4.43 20.79 13.69
CA TYR A 52 3.67 21.32 12.55
C TYR A 52 4.04 20.61 11.25
N ASN A 53 5.34 20.38 11.03
CA ASN A 53 5.85 19.70 9.85
C ASN A 53 5.37 18.24 9.81
N GLU A 54 5.41 17.54 10.95
CA GLU A 54 4.93 16.17 11.09
C GLU A 54 3.42 16.05 10.87
N MET A 55 2.62 16.97 11.43
CA MET A 55 1.16 16.95 11.25
C MET A 55 0.74 17.26 9.80
N GLN A 56 1.42 18.19 9.13
CA GLN A 56 1.19 18.44 7.70
C GLN A 56 1.59 17.22 6.87
N LYS A 57 2.76 16.62 7.14
CA LYS A 57 3.23 15.42 6.46
C LYS A 57 2.25 14.27 6.61
N GLU A 58 1.73 14.03 7.81
CA GLU A 58 0.75 12.97 8.04
C GLU A 58 -0.58 13.23 7.32
N ALA A 59 -1.04 14.48 7.28
CA ALA A 59 -2.23 14.85 6.51
C ALA A 59 -2.02 14.56 5.00
N MET A 60 -0.87 14.94 4.46
CA MET A 60 -0.49 14.63 3.08
C MET A 60 -0.39 13.11 2.83
N ASN A 61 0.29 12.38 3.70
CA ASN A 61 0.40 10.92 3.62
C ASN A 61 -0.97 10.24 3.69
N THR A 62 -1.90 10.77 4.49
CA THR A 62 -3.27 10.27 4.55
C THR A 62 -4.00 10.44 3.22
N CYS A 63 -3.88 11.60 2.56
CA CYS A 63 -4.42 11.78 1.21
C CYS A 63 -3.83 10.78 0.22
N ILE A 64 -2.50 10.62 0.24
CA ILE A 64 -1.78 9.68 -0.63
C ILE A 64 -2.27 8.25 -0.41
N ARG A 65 -2.38 7.79 0.84
CA ARG A 65 -2.88 6.44 1.17
C ARG A 65 -4.30 6.22 0.66
N GLN A 66 -5.18 7.21 0.79
CA GLN A 66 -6.55 7.11 0.28
C GLN A 66 -6.55 6.96 -1.24
N ILE A 67 -5.77 7.77 -1.96
CA ILE A 67 -5.66 7.71 -3.42
C ILE A 67 -5.10 6.34 -3.87
N VAL A 68 -4.00 5.89 -3.26
CA VAL A 68 -3.37 4.61 -3.59
C VAL A 68 -4.32 3.45 -3.30
N THR A 69 -4.94 3.42 -2.11
CA THR A 69 -5.92 2.40 -1.74
C THR A 69 -7.09 2.37 -2.74
N SER A 70 -7.66 3.53 -3.10
CA SER A 70 -8.73 3.62 -4.09
C SER A 70 -8.29 3.10 -5.46
N ARG A 71 -7.08 3.42 -5.92
CA ARG A 71 -6.54 2.92 -7.19
C ARG A 71 -6.34 1.41 -7.17
N LEU A 72 -5.81 0.86 -6.08
CA LEU A 72 -5.63 -0.59 -5.90
C LEU A 72 -6.96 -1.34 -5.87
N PHE A 73 -7.98 -0.80 -5.18
CA PHE A 73 -9.33 -1.36 -5.21
C PHE A 73 -9.99 -1.26 -6.59
N ASN A 74 -9.74 -0.20 -7.36
CA ASN A 74 -10.22 -0.09 -8.74
C ASN A 74 -9.58 -1.11 -9.68
N LEU A 75 -8.43 -1.69 -9.32
CA LEU A 75 -7.83 -2.84 -10.02
C LEU A 75 -8.44 -4.18 -9.60
N GLY A 76 -9.40 -4.18 -8.65
CA GLY A 76 -10.08 -5.37 -8.15
C GLY A 76 -9.37 -6.04 -6.98
N LEU A 77 -8.34 -5.43 -6.38
CA LEU A 77 -7.76 -5.97 -5.15
C LEU A 77 -8.77 -5.90 -3.99
N GLU A 78 -8.72 -6.87 -3.09
CA GLU A 78 -9.62 -6.98 -1.94
C GLU A 78 -8.81 -6.99 -0.64
N THR A 79 -9.42 -6.51 0.43
CA THR A 79 -8.80 -6.53 1.76
C THR A 79 -8.97 -7.90 2.42
N LEU A 80 -7.86 -8.55 2.73
CA LEU A 80 -7.83 -9.68 3.66
C LEU A 80 -7.31 -9.20 5.02
N ARG A 81 -8.06 -9.47 6.09
CA ARG A 81 -7.71 -9.08 7.46
C ARG A 81 -6.92 -10.18 8.13
N LEU A 82 -5.81 -9.81 8.79
CA LEU A 82 -5.00 -10.70 9.62
C LEU A 82 -5.11 -10.27 11.09
N PRO A 83 -5.31 -11.19 12.05
CA PRO A 83 -5.48 -12.63 11.87
C PRO A 83 -6.67 -13.01 11.00
N ILE A 84 -6.56 -14.14 10.29
CA ILE A 84 -7.64 -14.67 9.45
C ILE A 84 -8.90 -14.86 10.32
N GLY A 85 -10.03 -14.32 9.85
CA GLY A 85 -11.29 -14.36 10.58
C GLY A 85 -11.52 -13.19 11.56
N ALA A 86 -10.57 -12.27 11.71
CA ALA A 86 -10.75 -11.08 12.52
C ALA A 86 -11.89 -10.19 11.98
N ALA A 87 -12.76 -9.74 12.89
CA ALA A 87 -13.83 -8.80 12.57
C ALA A 87 -13.26 -7.40 12.26
N ALA A 88 -13.98 -6.62 11.45
CA ALA A 88 -13.55 -5.30 11.01
C ALA A 88 -13.32 -4.30 12.16
N ASN A 89 -13.97 -4.48 13.31
CA ASN A 89 -13.85 -3.65 14.50
C ASN A 89 -12.91 -4.26 15.58
N SER A 90 -12.27 -5.39 15.28
CA SER A 90 -11.34 -6.07 16.19
C SER A 90 -9.90 -5.94 15.73
N GLN A 91 -8.92 -6.21 16.62
CA GLN A 91 -7.48 -6.07 16.33
C GLN A 91 -7.08 -6.84 15.07
N HIS A 92 -6.82 -6.10 13.98
CA HIS A 92 -6.39 -6.68 12.72
C HIS A 92 -5.47 -5.74 11.93
N VAL A 93 -4.64 -6.32 11.06
CA VAL A 93 -3.89 -5.63 10.01
C VAL A 93 -4.45 -6.03 8.64
N PRO A 94 -4.76 -5.08 7.75
CA PRO A 94 -5.19 -5.39 6.39
C PRO A 94 -3.98 -5.71 5.51
N ILE A 95 -4.12 -6.70 4.64
CA ILE A 95 -3.30 -6.91 3.45
C ILE A 95 -4.21 -6.84 2.21
N LEU A 96 -3.64 -6.64 1.02
CA LEU A 96 -4.41 -6.63 -0.23
C LEU A 96 -4.13 -7.88 -1.05
N THR A 97 -5.18 -8.51 -1.59
CA THR A 97 -5.04 -9.70 -2.44
C THR A 97 -5.83 -9.52 -3.73
N SER A 98 -5.36 -10.15 -4.82
CA SER A 98 -6.18 -10.28 -6.02
C SER A 98 -7.35 -11.23 -5.79
N PRO A 99 -8.47 -11.06 -6.52
CA PRO A 99 -9.58 -11.99 -6.44
C PRO A 99 -9.09 -13.41 -6.74
N ALA A 100 -9.57 -14.38 -5.98
CA ALA A 100 -9.25 -15.80 -6.17
C ALA A 100 -7.75 -16.16 -6.09
N PHE A 101 -6.93 -15.42 -5.33
CA PHE A 101 -5.53 -15.80 -5.02
C PHE A 101 -5.37 -17.22 -4.47
N GLN A 102 -6.41 -17.72 -3.82
CA GLN A 102 -6.45 -19.08 -3.29
C GLN A 102 -6.45 -20.18 -4.35
N SER A 103 -6.87 -19.90 -5.59
CA SER A 103 -6.99 -20.87 -6.69
C SER A 103 -6.01 -20.62 -7.84
N GLN A 104 -5.11 -19.66 -7.69
CA GLN A 104 -4.16 -19.27 -8.73
C GLN A 104 -2.91 -20.14 -8.67
N SER A 105 -2.46 -20.64 -9.82
CA SER A 105 -1.30 -21.54 -9.94
C SER A 105 0.03 -20.84 -9.72
N ARG A 106 0.02 -19.51 -9.74
CA ARG A 106 1.16 -18.65 -9.45
C ARG A 106 0.73 -17.46 -8.62
N LEU A 107 1.49 -17.15 -7.56
CA LEU A 107 1.30 -15.98 -6.71
C LEU A 107 2.56 -15.13 -6.69
N ILE A 108 2.38 -13.81 -6.79
CA ILE A 108 3.41 -12.84 -6.48
C ILE A 108 3.08 -12.25 -5.11
N VAL A 109 4.00 -12.38 -4.15
CA VAL A 109 3.82 -11.87 -2.80
C VAL A 109 4.84 -10.78 -2.54
N VAL A 110 4.36 -9.57 -2.23
CA VAL A 110 5.21 -8.42 -1.96
C VAL A 110 5.25 -8.15 -0.46
N PHE A 111 6.45 -8.23 0.11
CA PHE A 111 6.76 -7.84 1.47
C PHE A 111 7.35 -6.43 1.48
N GLY A 112 6.53 -5.47 1.90
CA GLY A 112 6.89 -4.06 1.96
C GLY A 112 7.95 -3.74 3.01
N ASP A 113 8.39 -2.48 3.02
CA ASP A 113 9.24 -1.93 4.07
C ASP A 113 8.39 -1.71 5.36
N PRO A 114 8.81 -2.20 6.54
CA PRO A 114 8.12 -2.01 7.82
C PRO A 114 7.95 -0.56 8.29
N THR A 115 8.54 0.41 7.59
CA THR A 115 8.38 1.84 7.87
C THR A 115 7.40 2.53 6.92
N GLN A 116 6.93 1.84 5.87
CA GLN A 116 5.97 2.35 4.90
C GLN A 116 4.56 1.83 5.18
N ASP A 117 3.56 2.52 4.64
CA ASP A 117 2.17 2.07 4.71
C ASP A 117 1.84 1.07 3.58
N LEU A 118 0.75 0.31 3.74
CA LEU A 118 0.29 -0.65 2.75
C LEU A 118 0.20 -0.06 1.34
N GLY A 119 0.90 -0.69 0.39
CA GLY A 119 0.92 -0.27 -1.01
C GLY A 119 1.80 0.94 -1.31
N ILE A 120 2.56 1.48 -0.34
CA ILE A 120 3.49 2.58 -0.55
C ILE A 120 4.92 2.04 -0.64
N TRP A 121 5.65 2.40 -1.70
CA TRP A 121 7.07 2.06 -1.82
C TRP A 121 7.95 3.10 -1.17
N ALA A 122 7.68 4.38 -1.47
CA ALA A 122 8.38 5.48 -0.84
C ALA A 122 7.60 6.79 -1.04
N TYR A 123 7.19 7.42 0.05
CA TYR A 123 6.61 8.78 0.01
C TYR A 123 7.51 9.81 -0.67
N ARG A 124 8.83 9.65 -0.59
CA ARG A 124 9.79 10.53 -1.27
C ARG A 124 9.72 10.42 -2.80
N VAL A 125 9.43 9.22 -3.32
CA VAL A 125 9.24 9.02 -4.77
C VAL A 125 7.88 9.57 -5.17
N ILE A 126 6.83 9.35 -4.37
CA ILE A 126 5.51 9.92 -4.60
C ILE A 126 5.55 11.44 -4.71
N GLY A 127 6.21 12.10 -3.75
CA GLY A 127 6.30 13.56 -3.73
C GLY A 127 7.13 14.18 -4.86
N LYS A 128 7.92 13.40 -5.60
CA LYS A 128 8.82 13.92 -6.66
C LYS A 128 8.52 13.43 -8.06
N LYS A 129 8.16 12.16 -8.20
CA LYS A 129 8.01 11.47 -9.49
C LYS A 129 6.57 11.18 -9.84
N GLY A 130 5.75 10.81 -8.85
CA GLY A 130 4.32 10.57 -9.02
C GLY A 130 3.78 9.49 -8.10
N ILE A 131 2.47 9.51 -7.86
CA ILE A 131 1.80 8.62 -6.89
C ILE A 131 1.93 7.16 -7.31
N ASN A 132 1.63 6.86 -8.57
CA ASN A 132 1.66 5.52 -9.13
C ASN A 132 3.04 4.88 -9.08
N ILE A 133 4.07 5.59 -9.57
CA ILE A 133 5.46 5.09 -9.59
C ILE A 133 6.06 4.91 -8.19
N GLY A 134 5.61 5.71 -7.21
CA GLY A 134 6.05 5.60 -5.82
C GLY A 134 5.23 4.63 -4.96
N SER A 135 4.26 3.93 -5.55
CA SER A 135 3.35 3.01 -4.88
C SER A 135 3.19 1.70 -5.65
N ALA A 136 2.43 0.77 -5.09
CA ALA A 136 2.14 -0.52 -5.69
C ALA A 136 1.21 -0.43 -6.92
N VAL A 137 0.70 0.75 -7.29
CA VAL A 137 -0.34 0.86 -8.33
C VAL A 137 0.16 0.39 -9.69
N ASP A 138 1.23 0.95 -10.24
CA ASP A 138 1.73 0.55 -11.56
C ASP A 138 2.15 -0.93 -11.58
N PHE A 139 2.73 -1.39 -10.47
CA PHE A 139 3.11 -2.79 -10.30
C PHE A 139 1.89 -3.71 -10.30
N ALA A 140 0.87 -3.39 -9.52
CA ALA A 140 -0.38 -4.14 -9.48
C ALA A 140 -1.05 -4.12 -10.86
N THR A 141 -1.10 -2.98 -11.55
CA THR A 141 -1.62 -2.89 -12.93
C THR A 141 -0.89 -3.85 -13.87
N ALA A 142 0.44 -3.94 -13.78
CA ALA A 142 1.21 -4.85 -14.63
C ALA A 142 0.98 -6.34 -14.32
N VAL A 143 0.59 -6.67 -13.09
CA VAL A 143 0.32 -8.06 -12.64
C VAL A 143 -1.13 -8.46 -12.90
N VAL A 144 -2.11 -7.63 -12.49
CA VAL A 144 -3.54 -7.96 -12.51
C VAL A 144 -4.32 -7.27 -13.65
N GLY A 145 -3.82 -6.16 -14.19
CA GLY A 145 -4.53 -5.32 -15.15
C GLY A 145 -4.74 -5.94 -16.54
N ASP A 146 -3.85 -6.83 -16.97
CA ASP A 146 -4.00 -7.53 -18.26
C ASP A 146 -5.13 -8.60 -18.22
N SER A 147 -5.57 -9.01 -17.03
CA SER A 147 -6.62 -10.03 -16.83
C SER A 147 -8.03 -9.47 -17.04
N SER A 148 -8.24 -8.17 -16.83
CA SER A 148 -9.55 -7.51 -16.91
C SER A 148 -9.79 -6.82 -18.26
N SER A 149 -8.74 -6.42 -18.99
CA SER A 149 -8.82 -5.90 -20.36
C SER A 149 -9.37 -6.90 -21.39
N LEU A 150 -9.44 -8.19 -21.04
CA LEU A 150 -10.06 -9.23 -21.87
C LEU A 150 -11.59 -9.36 -21.66
N ARG A 151 -12.19 -8.66 -20.69
CA ARG A 151 -13.63 -8.75 -20.37
C ARG A 151 -14.45 -7.47 -20.65
N GLY A 152 -13.86 -6.45 -21.28
CA GLY A 152 -14.54 -5.17 -21.45
C GLY A 152 -14.05 -4.32 -22.62
N SER A 153 -14.11 -4.83 -23.85
CA SER A 153 -14.15 -3.96 -25.04
C SER A 153 -15.42 -4.20 -25.84
N LYS A 154 -16.47 -3.48 -25.42
CA LYS A 154 -17.56 -3.05 -26.31
C LYS A 154 -17.74 -1.56 -26.13
N TYR A 155 -16.77 -0.79 -26.60
CA TYR A 155 -17.05 0.56 -27.08
C TYR A 155 -16.98 0.53 -28.59
N GLN A 156 -18.16 0.65 -29.18
CA GLN A 156 -18.37 0.88 -30.60
C GLN A 156 -17.66 2.17 -30.99
N THR A 157 -16.57 2.06 -31.75
CA THR A 157 -16.14 3.14 -32.63
C THR A 157 -16.99 3.03 -33.88
N THR A 158 -17.75 4.09 -34.14
CA THR A 158 -18.56 4.26 -35.34
C THR A 158 -17.70 4.20 -36.60
N SER A 159 -18.28 3.53 -37.59
CA SER A 159 -17.78 3.23 -38.92
C SER A 159 -17.03 4.36 -39.63
N THR A 160 -15.96 3.98 -40.33
CA THR A 160 -15.80 4.35 -41.75
C THR A 160 -14.98 3.27 -42.46
N ASN A 161 -15.59 2.70 -43.49
CA ASN A 161 -15.03 1.67 -44.37
C ASN A 161 -13.84 2.22 -45.17
N VAL A 162 -12.83 1.40 -45.48
CA VAL A 162 -12.45 0.99 -46.86
C VAL A 162 -11.56 -0.27 -46.80
N THR A 163 -11.86 -1.16 -47.73
CA THR A 163 -11.31 -2.46 -48.12
C THR A 163 -9.80 -2.51 -48.44
N ASN A 164 -9.11 -3.60 -48.07
CA ASN A 164 -8.63 -4.64 -49.02
C ASN A 164 -7.68 -5.64 -48.35
N ALA A 165 -7.77 -6.88 -48.84
CA ALA A 165 -7.07 -8.08 -48.40
C ALA A 165 -5.60 -8.13 -48.81
N SER A 166 -4.76 -8.79 -48.00
CA SER A 166 -3.87 -9.89 -48.43
C SER A 166 -2.95 -10.34 -47.28
N GLU A 167 -3.02 -11.64 -47.00
CA GLU A 167 -2.00 -12.57 -46.50
C GLU A 167 -0.66 -12.01 -45.96
N ASN A 168 -0.33 -12.41 -44.72
CA ASN A 168 0.79 -13.33 -44.47
C ASN A 168 0.76 -13.82 -43.02
N GLN A 169 0.56 -15.13 -42.87
CA GLN A 169 0.80 -15.89 -41.66
C GLN A 169 2.30 -16.13 -41.55
N ASP A 170 2.92 -15.77 -40.43
CA ASP A 170 4.07 -16.45 -39.81
C ASP A 170 4.71 -15.52 -38.78
N LEU A 171 4.13 -15.45 -37.57
CA LEU A 171 4.75 -14.86 -36.37
C LEU A 171 3.91 -15.16 -35.09
N LYS A 172 3.15 -16.28 -35.05
CA LYS A 172 2.17 -16.55 -33.97
C LYS A 172 2.59 -17.58 -32.90
N GLN A 173 3.78 -18.17 -32.98
CA GLN A 173 4.16 -19.24 -32.03
C GLN A 173 4.90 -18.77 -30.76
N SER A 174 5.30 -17.49 -30.66
CA SER A 174 6.02 -16.97 -29.47
C SER A 174 5.16 -16.12 -28.52
N GLN A 175 3.95 -15.73 -28.93
CA GLN A 175 3.02 -14.92 -28.15
C GLN A 175 2.01 -15.74 -27.32
N ASP A 176 1.61 -16.93 -27.79
CA ASP A 176 0.55 -17.74 -27.16
C ASP A 176 0.97 -18.40 -25.83
N THR A 177 2.27 -18.65 -25.62
CA THR A 177 2.76 -19.25 -24.37
C THR A 177 2.86 -18.24 -23.22
N ARG A 178 3.15 -16.96 -23.53
CA ARG A 178 3.19 -15.89 -22.53
C ARG A 178 1.80 -15.39 -22.16
N SER A 179 0.85 -15.39 -23.10
CA SER A 179 -0.53 -14.94 -22.88
C SER A 179 -1.31 -15.89 -21.96
N ASN A 180 -1.13 -17.21 -22.09
CA ASN A 180 -1.76 -18.20 -21.20
C ASN A 180 -1.13 -18.25 -19.79
N ALA A 181 0.18 -17.99 -19.65
CA ALA A 181 0.84 -17.93 -18.35
C ALA A 181 0.45 -16.69 -17.52
N ARG A 182 0.02 -15.61 -18.20
CA ARG A 182 -0.47 -14.37 -17.57
C ARG A 182 -1.90 -14.49 -17.06
N ALA A 183 -2.66 -15.48 -17.53
CA ALA A 183 -4.10 -15.60 -17.30
C ALA A 183 -4.52 -16.09 -15.89
N ALA A 184 -3.60 -16.30 -14.94
CA ALA A 184 -3.96 -16.61 -13.55
C ALA A 184 -2.83 -16.33 -12.54
N THR A 185 -2.07 -15.23 -12.68
CA THR A 185 -1.13 -14.83 -11.62
C THR A 185 -1.87 -14.01 -10.55
N GLY A 186 -1.84 -14.47 -9.30
CA GLY A 186 -2.34 -13.73 -8.17
C GLY A 186 -1.31 -12.76 -7.59
N LEU A 187 -1.82 -11.77 -6.87
CA LEU A 187 -1.03 -10.76 -6.18
C LEU A 187 -1.42 -10.71 -4.71
N VAL A 188 -0.43 -10.68 -3.83
CA VAL A 188 -0.60 -10.41 -2.39
C VAL A 188 0.33 -9.27 -2.02
N LEU A 189 -0.22 -8.15 -1.55
CA LEU A 189 0.53 -7.03 -0.98
C LEU A 189 0.40 -7.09 0.54
N THR A 190 1.48 -7.40 1.23
CA THR A 190 1.49 -7.51 2.70
C THR A 190 1.67 -6.15 3.36
N ASN A 191 1.47 -6.08 4.68
CA ASN A 191 1.47 -4.83 5.43
C ASN A 191 2.36 -4.90 6.69
N PRO A 192 3.68 -5.02 6.52
CA PRO A 192 4.59 -5.11 7.66
C PRO A 192 4.75 -3.77 8.41
N GLY A 193 4.24 -2.66 7.88
CA GLY A 193 4.46 -1.33 8.45
C GLY A 193 3.32 -0.75 9.26
N GLN A 194 2.11 -1.32 9.20
CA GLN A 194 0.95 -0.83 9.96
C GLN A 194 0.50 -1.83 11.05
N LEU A 195 1.41 -2.18 11.95
CA LEU A 195 1.22 -3.23 12.95
C LEU A 195 0.74 -2.73 14.32
N VAL A 196 0.38 -1.45 14.44
CA VAL A 196 -0.13 -0.85 15.67
C VAL A 196 -1.64 -0.70 15.58
N TRP A 197 -2.39 -1.37 16.47
CA TRP A 197 -3.83 -1.21 16.55
C TRP A 197 -4.21 0.08 17.25
N TYR A 198 -4.88 0.98 16.55
CA TYR A 198 -5.45 2.20 17.12
C TYR A 198 -6.91 2.01 17.49
N CYS A 199 -7.17 1.79 18.79
CA CYS A 199 -8.51 1.52 19.32
C CYS A 199 -9.54 2.61 19.00
N GLY A 200 -9.13 3.89 18.95
CA GLY A 200 -10.05 5.02 18.76
C GLY A 200 -10.68 5.09 17.36
N LYS A 201 -10.06 4.45 16.36
CA LYS A 201 -10.57 4.36 14.99
C LYS A 201 -10.71 2.91 14.50
N GLU A 202 -10.51 1.94 15.38
CA GLU A 202 -10.57 0.51 15.06
C GLU A 202 -9.79 0.16 13.79
N GLN A 203 -8.52 0.59 13.73
CA GLN A 203 -7.68 0.42 12.55
C GLN A 203 -6.22 0.15 12.89
N ALA A 204 -5.55 -0.61 12.03
CA ALA A 204 -4.10 -0.74 11.99
C ALA A 204 -3.45 0.54 11.45
N ILE A 205 -2.42 1.05 12.13
CA ILE A 205 -1.66 2.23 11.72
C ILE A 205 -0.16 2.00 11.86
N SER A 206 0.64 2.78 11.12
CA SER A 206 2.08 2.79 11.23
C SER A 206 2.56 3.57 12.45
N LEU A 207 3.79 3.31 12.90
CA LEU A 207 4.39 4.04 14.03
C LEU A 207 4.51 5.55 13.76
N PRO A 208 4.91 6.02 12.55
CA PRO A 208 4.84 7.44 12.21
C PRO A 208 3.44 8.04 12.37
N MET A 209 2.40 7.34 11.89
CA MET A 209 1.02 7.79 12.06
C MET A 209 0.60 7.84 13.54
N TRP A 210 1.02 6.86 14.36
CA TRP A 210 0.78 6.88 15.80
C TRP A 210 1.39 8.12 16.46
N HIS A 211 2.62 8.47 16.10
CA HIS A 211 3.26 9.69 16.60
C HIS A 211 2.56 10.97 16.11
N ALA A 212 1.92 10.93 14.94
CA ALA A 212 1.15 12.02 14.38
C ALA A 212 -0.33 12.07 14.84
N LEU A 213 -0.78 11.18 15.74
CA LEU A 213 -2.13 11.28 16.30
C LEU A 213 -2.33 12.61 17.06
N PRO A 214 -3.54 13.22 17.03
CA PRO A 214 -3.83 14.46 17.73
C PRO A 214 -3.51 14.40 19.23
N ARG A 215 -3.01 15.52 19.76
CA ARG A 215 -2.62 15.71 21.16
C ARG A 215 -3.35 16.91 21.76
N ARG A 216 -3.31 17.06 23.09
CA ARG A 216 -3.95 18.22 23.74
C ARG A 216 -3.16 19.51 23.51
N SER A 217 -1.83 19.39 23.36
CA SER A 217 -0.94 20.48 22.98
C SER A 217 0.17 20.00 22.05
N ALA A 218 0.82 20.91 21.34
CA ALA A 218 1.90 20.59 20.40
C ALA A 218 3.19 20.08 21.08
N VAL A 219 3.30 20.21 22.40
CA VAL A 219 4.46 19.79 23.19
C VAL A 219 4.18 18.57 24.08
N GLU A 220 2.93 18.11 24.15
CA GLU A 220 2.62 16.88 24.85
C GLU A 220 3.26 15.67 24.15
N PRO A 221 3.67 14.63 24.91
CA PRO A 221 4.19 13.41 24.32
C PRO A 221 3.09 12.66 23.54
N PRO A 222 3.47 11.78 22.59
CA PRO A 222 2.52 10.86 21.96
C PRO A 222 1.77 9.99 22.98
N MET A 223 0.60 9.50 22.58
CA MET A 223 -0.14 8.52 23.39
C MET A 223 0.73 7.30 23.68
N ARG A 224 0.71 6.82 24.92
CA ARG A 224 1.45 5.62 25.32
C ARG A 224 0.75 4.38 24.79
N MET A 225 1.49 3.52 24.09
CA MET A 225 1.00 2.22 23.65
C MET A 225 0.86 1.25 24.83
N THR A 226 -0.16 0.40 24.76
CA THR A 226 -0.47 -0.66 25.72
C THR A 226 -0.65 -1.99 25.00
N LEU A 227 -0.92 -3.08 25.73
CA LEU A 227 -1.22 -4.39 25.13
C LEU A 227 -2.43 -4.35 24.18
N ARG A 228 -3.37 -3.41 24.38
CA ARG A 228 -4.53 -3.23 23.49
C ARG A 228 -4.15 -2.74 22.09
N ASN A 229 -2.92 -2.24 21.92
CA ASN A 229 -2.43 -1.73 20.64
C ASN A 229 -1.66 -2.79 19.84
N LYS A 230 -1.53 -4.01 20.35
CA LYS A 230 -0.94 -5.14 19.62
C LYS A 230 -1.98 -5.80 18.72
N ILE A 231 -1.54 -6.36 17.61
CA ILE A 231 -2.36 -7.19 16.72
C ILE A 231 -1.89 -8.63 16.91
N PRO A 232 -2.76 -9.56 17.34
CA PRO A 232 -2.35 -10.94 17.62
C PRO A 232 -1.65 -11.60 16.42
N GLY A 233 -0.52 -12.27 16.65
CA GLY A 233 0.27 -12.96 15.61
C GLY A 233 0.91 -12.02 14.57
N ASN A 234 0.79 -10.71 14.76
CA ASN A 234 1.31 -9.67 13.87
C ASN A 234 1.88 -8.52 14.72
N GLU A 235 2.48 -8.84 15.88
CA GLU A 235 2.98 -7.88 16.85
C GLU A 235 4.26 -7.17 16.38
N THR A 236 5.05 -7.86 15.56
CA THR A 236 6.26 -7.33 14.92
C THR A 236 6.21 -7.61 13.42
N TRP A 237 7.05 -6.93 12.65
CA TRP A 237 7.14 -7.16 11.21
C TRP A 237 7.66 -8.56 10.89
N GLN A 238 8.47 -9.16 11.76
CA GLN A 238 8.89 -10.55 11.67
C GLN A 238 7.69 -11.50 11.89
N ASP A 239 6.92 -11.28 12.95
CA ASP A 239 5.71 -12.07 13.22
C ASP A 239 4.74 -11.99 12.04
N HIS A 240 4.55 -10.79 11.46
CA HIS A 240 3.72 -10.59 10.27
C HIS A 240 4.22 -11.38 9.06
N ILE A 241 5.53 -11.40 8.80
CA ILE A 241 6.10 -12.17 7.69
C ILE A 241 5.85 -13.67 7.90
N THR A 242 6.16 -14.18 9.09
CA THR A 242 5.89 -15.57 9.47
C THR A 242 4.41 -15.91 9.33
N TYR A 243 3.51 -15.05 9.84
CA TYR A 243 2.07 -15.22 9.73
C TYR A 243 1.61 -15.29 8.27
N VAL A 244 2.13 -14.42 7.40
CA VAL A 244 1.81 -14.47 5.97
C VAL A 244 2.25 -15.80 5.35
N PHE A 245 3.46 -16.28 5.63
CA PHE A 245 3.91 -17.57 5.08
C PHE A 245 3.09 -18.75 5.61
N GLU A 246 2.87 -18.83 6.92
CA GLU A 246 2.26 -20.01 7.56
C GLU A 246 0.73 -20.03 7.41
N GLU A 247 0.08 -18.89 7.65
CA GLU A 247 -1.37 -18.82 7.75
C GLU A 247 -2.00 -18.37 6.44
N VAL A 248 -1.42 -17.38 5.74
CA VAL A 248 -1.98 -16.89 4.48
C VAL A 248 -1.59 -17.81 3.33
N LEU A 249 -0.30 -18.02 3.11
CA LEU A 249 0.19 -18.83 1.98
C LEU A 249 0.01 -20.33 2.30
N GLY A 250 0.42 -20.77 3.48
CA GLY A 250 0.38 -22.19 3.86
C GLY A 250 -1.02 -22.79 4.02
N ARG A 251 -2.05 -21.99 4.37
CA ARG A 251 -3.43 -22.49 4.55
C ARG A 251 -4.41 -22.06 3.46
N LEU A 252 -4.22 -20.91 2.84
CA LEU A 252 -5.19 -20.38 1.87
C LEU A 252 -4.76 -20.57 0.41
N ALA A 253 -3.45 -20.61 0.12
CA ALA A 253 -3.00 -20.79 -1.26
C ALA A 253 -3.12 -22.27 -1.68
N MET A 254 -3.13 -22.54 -3.00
CA MET A 254 -3.14 -23.92 -3.48
C MET A 254 -1.85 -24.66 -3.06
N PRO A 255 -1.92 -25.96 -2.71
CA PRO A 255 -0.76 -26.72 -2.20
C PRO A 255 0.51 -26.66 -3.07
N ASP A 256 0.35 -26.70 -4.40
CA ASP A 256 1.48 -26.71 -5.36
C ASP A 256 1.65 -25.38 -6.09
N VAL A 257 1.19 -24.28 -5.48
CA VAL A 257 1.27 -22.95 -6.06
C VAL A 257 2.73 -22.50 -6.20
N LYS A 258 3.08 -21.93 -7.36
CA LYS A 258 4.37 -21.26 -7.52
C LYS A 258 4.32 -19.89 -6.86
N ILE A 259 5.20 -19.63 -5.89
CA ILE A 259 5.28 -18.33 -5.20
C ILE A 259 6.53 -17.58 -5.64
N ASP A 260 6.36 -16.41 -6.24
CA ASP A 260 7.44 -15.44 -6.43
C ASP A 260 7.38 -14.39 -5.31
N VAL A 261 8.50 -14.14 -4.65
CA VAL A 261 8.55 -13.20 -3.53
C VAL A 261 9.33 -11.95 -3.92
N ILE A 262 8.76 -10.79 -3.62
CA ILE A 262 9.42 -9.49 -3.75
C ILE A 262 9.55 -8.90 -2.35
N GLY A 263 10.76 -8.67 -1.88
CA GLY A 263 11.04 -8.05 -0.60
C GLY A 263 11.60 -6.64 -0.76
N LEU A 264 11.08 -5.69 0.01
CA LEU A 264 11.56 -4.31 0.06
C LEU A 264 12.22 -4.04 1.42
N ALA A 265 13.48 -3.57 1.38
CA ALA A 265 14.27 -3.27 2.58
C ALA A 265 14.24 -4.43 3.61
N GLU A 266 13.86 -4.16 4.87
CA GLU A 266 13.74 -5.16 5.93
C GLU A 266 12.70 -6.24 5.64
N GLY A 267 11.67 -5.95 4.84
CA GLY A 267 10.73 -6.97 4.36
C GLY A 267 11.44 -8.07 3.59
N GLY A 268 12.43 -7.73 2.75
CA GLY A 268 13.27 -8.69 2.05
C GLY A 268 14.22 -9.46 2.97
N LEU A 269 14.79 -8.78 3.98
CA LEU A 269 15.61 -9.45 5.00
C LEU A 269 14.79 -10.50 5.76
N GLY A 270 13.56 -10.18 6.16
CA GLY A 270 12.67 -11.10 6.85
C GLY A 270 12.32 -12.33 6.02
N VAL A 271 12.00 -12.12 4.73
CA VAL A 271 11.76 -13.22 3.78
C VAL A 271 12.97 -14.14 3.69
N VAL A 272 14.17 -13.59 3.48
CA VAL A 272 15.39 -14.40 3.33
C VAL A 272 15.65 -15.23 4.59
N ARG A 273 15.45 -14.65 5.78
CA ARG A 273 15.59 -15.38 7.06
C ARG A 273 14.56 -16.49 7.19
N TYR A 274 13.29 -16.19 6.93
CA TYR A 274 12.21 -17.17 6.99
C TYR A 274 12.51 -18.36 6.06
N LEU A 275 12.86 -18.08 4.80
CA LEU A 275 13.19 -19.12 3.82
C LEU A 275 14.44 -19.92 4.22
N ALA A 276 15.47 -19.29 4.78
CA ALA A 276 16.66 -20.00 5.24
C ALA A 276 16.39 -20.96 6.41
N GLU A 277 15.43 -20.63 7.27
CA GLU A 277 15.04 -21.44 8.43
C GLU A 277 14.07 -22.57 8.08
N HIS A 278 13.20 -22.36 7.08
CA HIS A 278 12.06 -23.25 6.79
C HIS A 278 12.16 -23.98 5.45
N CYS A 279 13.06 -23.57 4.55
CA CYS A 279 13.27 -24.21 3.26
C CYS A 279 14.66 -24.86 3.20
N THR A 280 14.69 -26.14 2.86
CA THR A 280 15.93 -26.83 2.49
C THR A 280 16.21 -26.58 1.01
N PHE A 281 17.29 -25.85 0.70
CA PHE A 281 17.81 -25.77 -0.65
C PHE A 281 18.58 -27.07 -0.94
N ASN A 282 17.95 -27.98 -1.69
CA ASN A 282 18.62 -29.16 -2.24
C ASN A 282 19.37 -28.80 -3.53
#